data_AF-A0A1W9Q4H5-F1
#
_entry.id   AF-A0A1W9Q4H5-F1
#
_cell.length_a   1.000
_cell.length_b   1.000
_cell.length_c   1.000
_cell.angle_alpha   90.00
_cell.angle_beta   90.00
_cell.angle_gamma   90.00
#
_symmetry.space_group_name_H-M   'P 1'
#
loop_
_entity.id
_entity.type
_entity.pdbx_description
1 polymer ?
#
loop_
_entity_poly.entity_id
_entity_poly.type
_entity_poly.pdbx_seq_one_letter_code
_entity_poly.pdbx_strand_id
1 'polypeptide(L)'
;MTTLEQSLQQHDLGHLRIIAQLWGIELEAKERKNTLEELNEKLLNANLANEIIEALPDEAKHALKTLLQNQGRISWAVFAR
;
A
#
# COMPACT_ATOMS: atom_id res chain seq x y z
N MET A 1 13.35 -4.91 -8.46
CA MET A 1 12.13 -4.76 -7.65
C MET A 1 11.55 -3.42 -8.02
N THR A 2 10.27 -3.34 -8.40
CA THR A 2 9.63 -2.05 -8.70
C THR A 2 9.43 -1.26 -7.42
N THR A 3 9.63 0.05 -7.46
CA THR A 3 9.31 0.94 -6.33
C THR A 3 7.80 1.10 -6.21
N LEU A 4 7.34 1.60 -5.05
CA LEU A 4 5.93 1.97 -4.87
C LEU A 4 5.51 2.99 -5.93
N GLU A 5 6.29 4.05 -6.09
CA GLU A 5 6.09 5.07 -7.12
C GLU A 5 5.91 4.46 -8.52
N GLN A 6 6.81 3.57 -8.94
CA GLN A 6 6.72 2.90 -10.25
C GLN A 6 5.45 2.05 -10.40
N SER A 7 4.96 1.48 -9.30
CA SER A 7 3.72 0.70 -9.29
C SER A 7 2.50 1.62 -9.40
N LEU A 8 2.52 2.77 -8.71
CA LEU A 8 1.45 3.78 -8.75
C LEU A 8 1.38 4.52 -10.09
N GLN A 9 2.52 4.70 -10.79
CA GLN A 9 2.59 5.41 -12.07
C GLN A 9 1.73 4.78 -13.18
N GLN A 10 1.37 3.51 -13.07
CA GLN A 10 0.55 2.80 -14.05
C GLN A 10 -0.95 3.10 -13.92
N HIS A 11 -1.35 3.80 -12.86
CA HIS A 11 -2.75 4.04 -12.51
C HIS A 11 -3.19 5.47 -12.84
N ASP A 12 -4.46 5.63 -13.22
CA ASP A 12 -5.08 6.93 -13.42
C ASP A 12 -5.45 7.61 -12.08
N LEU A 13 -5.82 8.90 -12.14
CA LEU A 13 -6.15 9.69 -10.96
C LEU A 13 -7.31 9.09 -10.14
N GLY A 14 -8.33 8.53 -10.79
CA GLY A 14 -9.45 7.90 -10.10
C GLY A 14 -9.00 6.69 -9.30
N HIS A 15 -8.14 5.86 -9.89
CA HIS A 15 -7.58 4.70 -9.22
C HIS A 15 -6.65 5.10 -8.05
N LEU A 16 -5.83 6.14 -8.20
CA LEU A 16 -5.01 6.68 -7.10
C LEU A 16 -5.87 7.17 -5.92
N ARG A 17 -7.02 7.81 -6.20
CA ARG A 17 -7.96 8.23 -5.15
C ARG A 17 -8.62 7.06 -4.43
N ILE A 18 -8.93 5.98 -5.14
CA ILE A 18 -9.46 4.75 -4.52
C ILE A 18 -8.42 4.16 -3.58
N ILE A 19 -7.14 4.06 -4.01
CA ILE A 19 -6.06 3.58 -3.14
C ILE A 19 -5.99 4.46 -1.89
N ALA A 20 -5.94 5.78 -2.04
CA ALA A 20 -5.90 6.69 -0.89
C ALA A 20 -7.05 6.46 0.09
N GLN A 21 -8.29 6.32 -0.42
CA GLN A 21 -9.47 6.05 0.40
C GLN A 21 -9.35 4.73 1.18
N LEU A 22 -8.85 3.66 0.55
CA LEU A 22 -8.66 2.36 1.20
C LEU A 22 -7.62 2.42 2.32
N TRP A 23 -6.67 3.34 2.22
CA TRP A 23 -5.61 3.58 3.20
C TRP A 23 -5.95 4.71 4.19
N GLY A 24 -7.16 5.27 4.14
CA GLY A 24 -7.56 6.38 5.01
C GLY A 24 -6.78 7.68 4.77
N ILE A 25 -6.17 7.82 3.59
CA ILE A 25 -5.37 8.98 3.21
C ILE A 25 -6.26 10.04 2.56
N GLU A 26 -6.31 11.21 3.17
CA GLU A 26 -6.86 12.40 2.54
C GLU A 26 -5.84 12.97 1.54
N LEU A 27 -6.28 13.25 0.32
CA LEU A 27 -5.46 13.84 -0.74
C LEU A 27 -5.92 15.27 -1.02
N GLU A 28 -4.97 16.20 -1.05
CA GLU A 28 -5.25 17.60 -1.41
C GLU A 28 -5.03 17.85 -2.90
N ALA A 29 -4.10 17.13 -3.52
CA ALA A 29 -3.76 17.28 -4.92
C ALA A 29 -4.92 16.90 -5.85
N LYS A 30 -5.13 17.74 -6.87
CA LYS A 30 -6.18 17.55 -7.91
C LYS A 30 -5.64 17.03 -9.23
N GLU A 31 -4.34 17.20 -9.46
CA GLU A 31 -3.67 16.75 -10.69
C GLU A 31 -2.99 15.40 -10.46
N ARG A 32 -3.09 14.50 -11.45
CA ARG A 32 -2.59 13.12 -11.36
C ARG A 32 -1.16 13.03 -10.86
N LYS A 33 -0.26 13.87 -11.38
CA LYS A 33 1.17 13.85 -11.01
C LYS A 33 1.33 14.18 -9.52
N ASN A 34 0.76 15.28 -9.07
CA ASN A 34 0.85 15.73 -7.68
C ASN A 34 0.14 14.74 -6.74
N THR A 35 -0.98 14.14 -7.15
CA THR A 35 -1.67 13.09 -6.38
C THR A 35 -0.81 11.84 -6.24
N LEU A 36 -0.07 11.45 -7.27
CA LEU A 36 0.84 10.31 -7.21
C LEU A 36 1.98 10.59 -6.23
N GLU A 37 2.61 11.76 -6.32
CA GLU A 37 3.70 12.17 -5.43
C GLU A 37 3.21 12.19 -3.97
N GLU A 38 2.09 12.88 -3.70
CA GLU A 38 1.46 12.96 -2.38
C GLU A 38 1.09 11.58 -1.82
N LEU A 39 0.47 10.72 -2.64
CA LEU A 39 0.08 9.38 -2.22
C LEU A 39 1.30 8.50 -1.92
N ASN A 40 2.34 8.57 -2.75
CA ASN A 40 3.57 7.81 -2.54
C ASN A 40 4.26 8.23 -1.23
N GLU A 41 4.35 9.54 -0.96
CA GLU A 41 4.90 10.05 0.31
C GLU A 41 4.10 9.58 1.52
N LYS A 42 2.76 9.68 1.46
CA LYS A 42 1.89 9.29 2.58
C LYS A 42 1.89 7.77 2.83
N LEU A 43 1.91 6.95 1.78
CA LEU A 43 1.99 5.48 1.91
C LEU A 43 3.35 4.98 2.43
N LEU A 44 4.43 5.75 2.21
CA LEU A 44 5.75 5.46 2.78
C LEU A 44 5.90 5.95 4.22
N ASN A 45 4.86 6.57 4.80
CA ASN A 45 4.86 6.96 6.20
C ASN A 45 4.78 5.73 7.11
N ALA A 46 5.85 5.48 7.86
CA ALA A 46 5.96 4.33 8.74
C ALA A 46 4.90 4.31 9.86
N ASN A 47 4.45 5.47 10.35
CA ASN A 47 3.41 5.53 11.38
C ASN A 47 2.06 5.04 10.82
N LEU A 48 1.68 5.51 9.63
CA LEU A 48 0.47 5.04 8.96
C LEU A 48 0.55 3.54 8.68
N ALA A 49 1.68 3.06 8.16
CA ALA A 49 1.86 1.64 7.88
C ALA A 49 1.73 0.80 9.15
N ASN A 50 2.33 1.23 10.26
CA ASN A 50 2.22 0.54 11.55
C ASN A 50 0.79 0.55 12.07
N GLU A 51 0.10 1.69 12.04
CA GLU A 51 -1.30 1.79 12.49
C GLU A 51 -2.20 0.81 11.73
N ILE A 52 -2.07 0.76 10.40
CA ILE A 52 -2.83 -0.16 9.56
C ILE A 52 -2.49 -1.60 9.91
N ILE A 53 -1.20 -1.94 10.05
CA ILE A 53 -0.76 -3.30 10.41
C ILE A 53 -1.28 -3.69 11.81
N GLU A 54 -1.28 -2.77 12.78
CA GLU A 54 -1.75 -3.01 14.14
C GLU A 54 -3.27 -3.19 14.21
N ALA A 55 -4.02 -2.52 13.33
CA ALA A 55 -5.48 -2.67 13.21
C ALA A 55 -5.91 -4.00 12.56
N LEU A 56 -5.00 -4.72 11.89
CA LEU A 56 -5.34 -5.99 11.26
C LEU A 56 -5.68 -7.08 12.29
N PRO A 57 -6.61 -8.00 11.95
CA PRO A 57 -6.79 -9.25 12.69
C PRO A 57 -5.49 -10.05 12.77
N ASP A 58 -5.37 -10.87 13.81
CA ASP A 58 -4.15 -11.64 14.06
C ASP A 58 -3.79 -12.55 12.87
N GLU A 59 -4.77 -13.17 12.20
CA GLU A 59 -4.49 -14.02 11.03
C GLU A 59 -3.85 -13.24 9.88
N ALA A 60 -4.31 -12.01 9.62
CA ALA A 60 -3.76 -11.14 8.58
C ALA A 60 -2.34 -10.67 8.94
N LYS A 61 -2.07 -10.36 10.21
CA LYS A 61 -0.72 -10.06 10.70
C LYS A 61 0.23 -11.24 10.51
N HIS A 62 -0.23 -12.47 10.77
CA HIS A 62 0.55 -13.68 10.53
C HIS A 62 0.88 -13.85 9.05
N ALA A 63 -0.08 -13.65 8.15
CA ALA A 63 0.15 -13.71 6.71
C ALA A 63 1.20 -12.70 6.24
N LEU A 64 1.16 -11.45 6.74
CA LEU A 64 2.18 -10.44 6.46
C LEU A 64 3.56 -10.85 6.99
N LYS A 65 3.63 -11.40 8.20
CA LYS A 65 4.89 -11.91 8.77
C LYS A 65 5.48 -13.05 7.94
N THR A 66 4.65 -13.97 7.45
CA THR A 66 5.06 -15.03 6.54
C THR A 66 5.62 -14.46 5.23
N LEU A 67 4.98 -13.42 4.68
CA LEU A 67 5.48 -12.74 3.49
C LEU A 67 6.87 -12.11 3.75
N LEU A 68 7.06 -11.44 4.89
CA LEU A 68 8.36 -10.87 5.29
C LEU A 68 9.45 -11.92 5.44
N GLN A 69 9.14 -13.07 6.07
CA GLN A 69 10.08 -14.20 6.21
C GLN A 69 10.53 -14.77 4.85
N ASN A 70 9.69 -14.63 3.83
CA ASN A 70 9.98 -15.04 2.46
C ASN A 70 10.46 -13.86 1.59
N GLN A 71 11.20 -12.91 2.19
CA GLN A 71 11.79 -11.76 1.48
C GLN A 71 10.74 -10.90 0.74
N GLY A 72 9.53 -10.83 1.28
CA GLY A 72 8.43 -10.07 0.70
C GLY A 72 7.72 -10.74 -0.48
N ARG A 73 8.00 -12.02 -0.79
CA ARG A 73 7.46 -12.71 -1.97
C ARG A 73 7.14 -14.17 -1.71
N ILE A 74 5.89 -14.55 -1.95
CA ILE A 74 5.46 -15.95 -2.05
C ILE A 74 4.48 -16.11 -3.21
N SER A 75 4.24 -17.35 -3.64
CA SER A 75 3.23 -17.61 -4.67
C SER A 75 1.82 -17.28 -4.14
N TRP A 76 0.96 -16.76 -5.02
CA TRP A 76 -0.41 -16.41 -4.66
C TRP A 76 -1.18 -17.60 -4.05
N ALA A 77 -0.98 -18.81 -4.58
CA ALA A 77 -1.61 -20.02 -4.07
C ALA A 77 -1.20 -20.37 -2.63
N VAL A 78 -0.04 -19.91 -2.16
CA VAL A 78 0.41 -20.08 -0.77
C VAL A 78 -0.08 -18.93 0.11
N PHE A 79 -0.15 -17.70 -0.42
CA PHE A 79 -0.63 -16.53 0.34
C PHE A 79 -2.14 -16.55 0.59
N ALA A 80 -2.93 -17.00 -0.39
CA ALA A 80 -4.39 -16.96 -0.35
C ALA A 80 -5.05 -18.18 0.31
N ARG A 81 -4.25 -19.07 0.92
CA ARG A 81 -4.71 -20.30 1.57
C ARG A 81 -4.91 -20.14 3.06
#